data_AF-A0A351L9Z5-F1
#
_entry.id   AF-A0A351L9Z5-F1
#
_cell.length_a   1.000
_cell.length_b   1.000
_cell.length_c   1.000
_cell.angle_alpha   90.00
_cell.angle_beta   90.00
_cell.angle_gamma   90.00
#
_symmetry.space_group_name_H-M   'P 1'
#
loop_
_entity.id
_entity.type
_entity.pdbx_description
1 polymer ?
#
loop_
_entity_poly.entity_id
_entity_poly.type
_entity_poly.pdbx_seq_one_letter_code
_entity_poly.pdbx_strand_id
1 'polypeptide(L)'
;MFSEAQQWQQFVTDLQTDILPIYARHEDEFDYPRIHGRLHICRSIVLAECMANLYSQFVEIDRFAIRYAVAFHDSGRQGNGVDIWEADSAANCYIYLQQKLSIDRSRAEYISQFIVKKETLVDINEQITHDADVLEIMRLTGKTGFKPFHLQFGRDLPVLAELKETLINEAWQLIDITEQIKGRLSPITYLQDVMTLAKAYPLLASNLQSFS
;
A
#
# COMPACT_ATOMS: atom_id res chain seq x y z
N MET A 1 13.41 3.97 -21.47
CA MET A 1 12.44 3.70 -20.38
C MET A 1 12.99 2.57 -19.53
N PHE A 2 12.90 2.69 -18.21
CA PHE A 2 13.27 1.60 -17.30
C PHE A 2 12.29 0.43 -17.45
N SER A 3 12.81 -0.80 -17.37
CA SER A 3 11.96 -1.99 -17.24
C SER A 3 11.18 -1.96 -15.93
N GLU A 4 10.11 -2.75 -15.83
CA GLU A 4 9.34 -2.86 -14.59
C GLU A 4 10.19 -3.30 -13.40
N ALA A 5 11.13 -4.23 -13.61
CA ALA A 5 12.07 -4.68 -12.58
C ALA A 5 13.01 -3.55 -12.12
N GLN A 6 13.46 -2.68 -13.04
CA GLN A 6 14.28 -1.52 -12.68
C GLN A 6 13.47 -0.48 -11.91
N GLN A 7 12.22 -0.24 -12.30
CA GLN A 7 11.31 0.67 -11.58
C GLN A 7 10.99 0.14 -10.17
N TRP A 8 10.78 -1.18 -10.04
CA TRP A 8 10.58 -1.83 -8.75
C TRP A 8 11.81 -1.67 -7.85
N GLN A 9 13.01 -1.99 -8.34
CA GLN A 9 14.24 -1.89 -7.56
C GLN A 9 14.52 -0.44 -7.12
N GLN A 10 14.24 0.53 -7.98
CA GLN A 10 14.35 1.95 -7.65
C GLN A 10 13.35 2.32 -6.55
N PHE A 11 12.08 1.95 -6.70
CA PHE A 11 11.06 2.18 -5.68
C PHE A 11 11.41 1.55 -4.34
N VAL A 12 11.91 0.30 -4.30
CA VAL A 12 12.34 -0.35 -3.06
C VAL A 12 13.47 0.44 -2.38
N THR A 13 14.40 0.98 -3.18
CA THR A 13 15.49 1.81 -2.67
C THR A 13 14.94 3.10 -2.06
N ASP A 14 14.06 3.79 -2.79
CA ASP A 14 13.42 5.04 -2.36
C ASP A 14 12.57 4.83 -1.09
N LEU A 15 11.78 3.75 -1.06
CA LEU A 15 11.00 3.32 0.09
C LEU A 15 11.88 3.13 1.32
N GLN A 16 12.97 2.37 1.20
CA GLN A 16 13.82 2.03 2.33
C GLN A 16 14.62 3.23 2.85
N THR A 17 15.07 4.10 1.96
CA THR A 17 16.03 5.17 2.30
C THR A 17 15.37 6.50 2.65
N ASP A 18 14.25 6.82 2.03
CA ASP A 18 13.63 8.14 2.17
C ASP A 18 12.24 8.07 2.82
N ILE A 19 11.45 7.02 2.55
CA ILE A 19 10.03 6.97 2.97
C ILE A 19 9.83 6.28 4.32
N LEU A 20 10.30 5.03 4.51
CA LEU A 20 10.19 4.30 5.77
C LEU A 20 10.80 5.02 6.99
N PRO A 21 11.84 5.86 6.86
CA PRO A 21 12.29 6.72 7.97
C PRO A 21 11.25 7.72 8.48
N ILE A 22 10.30 8.16 7.65
CA ILE A 22 9.18 9.00 8.10
C ILE A 22 8.36 8.24 9.14
N TYR A 23 7.98 7.02 8.80
CA TYR A 23 7.20 6.12 9.66
C TYR A 23 7.99 5.65 10.88
N ALA A 24 9.31 5.48 10.78
CA ALA A 24 10.16 5.23 11.93
C ALA A 24 10.05 6.36 12.97
N ARG A 25 10.04 7.62 12.53
CA ARG A 25 9.81 8.76 13.43
C ARG A 25 8.40 8.76 14.02
N HIS A 26 7.37 8.42 13.24
CA HIS A 26 6.02 8.28 13.77
C HIS A 26 5.98 7.27 14.93
N GLU A 27 6.60 6.10 14.73
CA GLU A 27 6.70 5.04 15.74
C GLU A 27 7.42 5.50 17.02
N ASP A 28 8.39 6.40 16.91
CA ASP A 28 9.15 6.96 18.04
C ASP A 28 8.44 8.14 18.72
N GLU A 29 7.60 8.89 18.01
CA GLU A 29 7.02 10.16 18.48
C GLU A 29 5.59 10.02 19.01
N PHE A 30 4.66 9.47 18.20
CA PHE A 30 3.23 9.42 18.56
C PHE A 30 2.58 8.05 18.34
N ASP A 31 3.13 7.23 17.44
CA ASP A 31 2.61 5.93 17.05
C ASP A 31 3.39 4.77 17.66
N TYR A 32 3.64 4.84 18.98
CA TYR A 32 4.28 3.76 19.73
C TYR A 32 3.64 2.37 19.51
N PRO A 33 2.30 2.22 19.35
CA PRO A 33 1.68 0.94 19.03
C PRO A 33 1.91 0.47 17.59
N ARG A 34 2.47 1.32 16.72
CA ARG A 34 2.81 1.09 15.31
C ARG A 34 1.59 0.78 14.44
N ILE A 35 0.50 1.51 14.67
CA ILE A 35 -0.74 1.35 13.90
C ILE A 35 -0.52 1.80 12.45
N HIS A 36 0.11 2.95 12.26
CA HIS A 36 0.42 3.58 10.98
C HIS A 36 1.93 3.51 10.69
N GLY A 37 2.60 2.47 11.21
CA GLY A 37 4.05 2.32 11.13
C GLY A 37 4.55 1.65 9.85
N ARG A 38 5.85 1.38 9.79
CA ARG A 38 6.56 0.84 8.62
C ARG A 38 5.99 -0.49 8.13
N LEU A 39 5.57 -1.37 9.04
CA LEU A 39 5.05 -2.69 8.68
C LEU A 39 3.69 -2.59 7.96
N HIS A 40 2.83 -1.68 8.41
CA HIS A 40 1.55 -1.38 7.77
C HIS A 40 1.75 -0.90 6.33
N ILE A 41 2.68 0.02 6.10
CA ILE A 41 3.03 0.50 4.75
C ILE A 41 3.56 -0.63 3.88
N CYS A 42 4.47 -1.46 4.40
CA CYS A 42 5.04 -2.58 3.66
C CYS A 42 3.97 -3.60 3.24
N ARG A 43 3.01 -3.92 4.10
CA ARG A 43 1.88 -4.80 3.73
C ARG A 43 0.97 -4.16 2.71
N SER A 44 0.62 -2.88 2.90
CA SER A 44 -0.21 -2.14 1.95
C SER A 44 0.40 -2.19 0.53
N ILE A 45 1.72 -2.01 0.41
CA ILE A 45 2.44 -2.13 -0.87
C ILE A 45 2.28 -3.53 -1.48
N VAL A 46 2.46 -4.60 -0.68
CA VAL A 46 2.34 -5.98 -1.17
C VAL A 46 0.90 -6.29 -1.63
N LEU A 47 -0.10 -5.84 -0.90
CA LEU A 47 -1.50 -5.99 -1.27
C LEU A 47 -1.84 -5.18 -2.53
N ALA A 48 -1.33 -3.96 -2.64
CA ALA A 48 -1.49 -3.12 -3.83
C ALA A 48 -0.84 -3.74 -5.07
N GLU A 49 0.38 -4.30 -4.97
CA GLU A 49 1.04 -4.99 -6.09
C GLU A 49 0.26 -6.22 -6.56
N CYS A 50 -0.30 -7.00 -5.62
CA CYS A 50 -1.16 -8.13 -5.95
C CYS A 50 -2.39 -7.67 -6.73
N MET A 51 -3.11 -6.67 -6.22
CA MET A 51 -4.30 -6.13 -6.89
C MET A 51 -3.96 -5.51 -8.25
N ALA A 52 -2.87 -4.75 -8.35
CA ALA A 52 -2.37 -4.20 -9.61
C ALA A 52 -2.09 -5.29 -10.65
N ASN A 53 -1.49 -6.41 -10.25
CA ASN A 53 -1.30 -7.57 -11.14
C ASN A 53 -2.63 -8.18 -11.60
N LEU A 54 -3.59 -8.35 -10.70
CA LEU A 54 -4.92 -8.86 -11.04
C LEU A 54 -5.66 -7.94 -12.02
N TYR A 55 -5.65 -6.62 -11.80
CA TYR A 55 -6.29 -5.66 -12.70
C TYR A 55 -5.56 -5.48 -14.03
N SER A 56 -4.22 -5.64 -14.06
CA SER A 56 -3.41 -5.44 -15.28
C SER A 56 -3.77 -6.39 -16.43
N GLN A 57 -4.51 -7.48 -16.14
CA GLN A 57 -5.04 -8.40 -17.15
C GLN A 57 -6.23 -7.80 -17.93
N PHE A 58 -6.83 -6.72 -17.43
CA PHE A 58 -8.08 -6.14 -17.95
C PHE A 58 -7.95 -4.66 -18.31
N VAL A 59 -7.09 -3.91 -17.59
CA VAL A 59 -6.92 -2.47 -17.75
C VAL A 59 -5.46 -2.07 -17.62
N GLU A 60 -5.09 -0.90 -18.14
CA GLU A 60 -3.75 -0.34 -17.92
C GLU A 60 -3.61 0.13 -16.48
N ILE A 61 -2.48 -0.22 -15.86
CA ILE A 61 -2.19 0.09 -14.45
C ILE A 61 -0.90 0.88 -14.34
N ASP A 62 -0.97 2.05 -13.71
CA ASP A 62 0.19 2.86 -13.35
C ASP A 62 0.73 2.43 -11.98
N ARG A 63 1.56 1.37 -11.99
CA ARG A 63 2.21 0.86 -10.76
C ARG A 63 3.09 1.89 -10.09
N PHE A 64 3.72 2.78 -10.87
CA PHE A 64 4.54 3.84 -10.30
C PHE A 64 3.67 4.76 -9.43
N ALA A 65 2.51 5.18 -9.95
CA ALA A 65 1.56 5.98 -9.20
C ALA A 65 1.06 5.27 -7.93
N ILE A 66 0.63 4.02 -8.06
CA ILE A 66 0.11 3.22 -6.92
C ILE A 66 1.16 3.09 -5.82
N ARG A 67 2.39 2.67 -6.17
CA ARG A 67 3.48 2.44 -5.22
C ARG A 67 3.77 3.68 -4.39
N TYR A 68 3.91 4.84 -5.05
CA TYR A 68 4.21 6.09 -4.36
C TYR A 68 3.02 6.62 -3.57
N ALA A 69 1.79 6.51 -4.08
CA ALA A 69 0.61 6.92 -3.33
C ALA A 69 0.44 6.08 -2.06
N VAL A 70 0.52 4.75 -2.16
CA VAL A 70 0.45 3.84 -1.01
C VAL A 70 1.60 4.10 -0.03
N ALA A 71 2.82 4.31 -0.51
CA ALA A 71 3.98 4.52 0.35
C ALA A 71 3.90 5.83 1.15
N PHE A 72 3.15 6.84 0.69
CA PHE A 72 3.03 8.14 1.35
C PHE A 72 1.69 8.38 2.05
N HIS A 73 0.70 7.48 1.93
CA HIS A 73 -0.69 7.80 2.31
C HIS A 73 -0.85 8.24 3.78
N ASP A 74 -0.03 7.70 4.69
CA ASP A 74 0.00 8.06 6.12
C ASP A 74 1.22 8.92 6.53
N SER A 75 1.99 9.43 5.57
CA SER A 75 3.26 10.14 5.84
C SER A 75 3.09 11.49 6.53
N GLY A 76 1.91 12.10 6.44
CA GLY A 76 1.58 13.39 7.06
C GLY A 76 1.04 13.28 8.49
N ARG A 77 0.81 12.05 8.99
CA ARG A 77 0.16 11.85 10.30
C ARG A 77 0.98 12.47 11.43
N GLN A 78 0.25 13.06 12.39
CA GLN A 78 0.81 13.59 13.64
C GLN A 78 0.13 12.99 14.88
N GLY A 79 -0.71 11.98 14.68
CA GLY A 79 -1.46 11.31 15.74
C GLY A 79 -2.21 10.08 15.23
N ASN A 80 -2.60 9.22 16.18
CA ASN A 80 -3.39 8.01 15.92
C ASN A 80 -4.91 8.22 15.97
N GLY A 81 -5.34 9.46 16.24
CA GLY A 81 -6.76 9.83 16.34
C GLY A 81 -7.45 9.94 14.98
N VAL A 82 -8.40 10.87 14.88
CA VAL A 82 -9.14 11.12 13.64
C VAL A 82 -8.17 11.40 12.51
N ASP A 83 -8.34 10.69 11.40
CA ASP A 83 -7.52 10.86 10.21
C ASP A 83 -7.89 12.14 9.47
N ILE A 84 -7.07 13.18 9.65
CA ILE A 84 -7.24 14.52 9.08
C ILE A 84 -6.00 14.97 8.29
N TRP A 85 -5.01 14.09 8.08
CA TRP A 85 -3.69 14.44 7.56
C TRP A 85 -3.48 14.05 6.09
N GLU A 86 -4.53 13.63 5.40
CA GLU A 86 -4.45 13.24 3.98
C GLU A 86 -3.87 14.35 3.10
N ALA A 87 -4.21 15.61 3.36
CA ALA A 87 -3.67 16.75 2.63
C ALA A 87 -2.15 16.90 2.85
N ASP A 88 -1.67 16.67 4.08
CA ASP A 88 -0.24 16.71 4.41
C ASP A 88 0.49 15.52 3.78
N SER A 89 -0.09 14.31 3.83
CA SER A 89 0.43 13.12 3.17
C SER A 89 0.52 13.29 1.65
N ALA A 90 -0.51 13.87 1.03
CA ALA A 90 -0.53 14.19 -0.40
C ALA A 90 0.53 15.23 -0.76
N ALA A 91 0.70 16.27 0.07
CA ALA A 91 1.73 17.28 -0.13
C ALA A 91 3.14 16.68 -0.03
N ASN A 92 3.39 15.80 0.94
CA ASN A 92 4.66 15.07 1.07
C ASN A 92 4.97 14.24 -0.18
N CYS A 93 3.98 13.49 -0.67
CA CYS A 93 4.10 12.70 -1.90
C CYS A 93 4.43 13.59 -3.10
N TYR A 94 3.66 14.66 -3.31
CA TYR A 94 3.88 15.62 -4.40
C TYR A 94 5.28 16.22 -4.38
N ILE A 95 5.72 16.73 -3.21
CA ILE A 95 7.03 17.34 -3.02
C ILE A 95 8.13 16.34 -3.32
N TYR A 96 8.01 15.10 -2.82
CA TYR A 96 9.00 14.06 -3.06
C TYR A 96 9.13 13.73 -4.55
N LEU A 97 8.00 13.50 -5.23
CA LEU A 97 7.96 13.19 -6.66
C LEU A 97 8.60 14.31 -7.49
N GLN A 98 8.31 15.57 -7.19
CA GLN A 98 8.88 16.69 -7.92
C GLN A 98 10.37 16.91 -7.61
N GLN A 99 10.72 17.01 -6.33
CA GLN A 99 12.04 17.49 -5.92
C GLN A 99 13.09 16.39 -5.91
N LYS A 100 12.71 15.17 -5.52
CA LYS A 100 13.64 14.04 -5.44
C LYS A 100 13.68 13.25 -6.74
N LEU A 101 12.53 12.99 -7.34
CA LEU A 101 12.44 12.15 -8.54
C LEU A 101 12.32 12.93 -9.86
N SER A 102 12.23 14.27 -9.80
CA SER A 102 12.09 15.13 -10.99
C SER A 102 10.88 14.77 -11.87
N ILE A 103 9.81 14.26 -11.26
CA ILE A 103 8.54 13.99 -11.94
C ILE A 103 7.86 15.31 -12.27
N ASP A 104 7.29 15.39 -13.47
CA ASP A 104 6.59 16.60 -13.92
C ASP A 104 5.41 16.94 -13.00
N ARG A 105 5.07 18.23 -12.98
CA ARG A 105 4.03 18.76 -12.09
C ARG A 105 2.68 18.06 -12.25
N SER A 106 2.22 17.87 -13.49
CA SER A 106 0.92 17.24 -13.75
C SER A 106 0.86 15.80 -13.23
N ARG A 107 1.92 15.02 -13.44
CA ARG A 107 1.98 13.64 -12.95
C ARG A 107 2.15 13.57 -11.44
N ALA A 108 2.95 14.44 -10.84
CA ALA A 108 3.06 14.52 -9.38
C ALA A 108 1.71 14.91 -8.72
N GLU A 109 0.99 15.87 -9.29
CA GLU A 109 -0.38 16.23 -8.86
C GLU A 109 -1.30 15.01 -8.97
N TYR A 110 -1.35 14.35 -10.14
CA TYR A 110 -2.15 13.15 -10.36
C TYR A 110 -1.93 12.06 -9.28
N ILE A 111 -0.68 11.70 -9.01
CA ILE A 111 -0.33 10.64 -8.04
C ILE A 111 -0.70 11.06 -6.61
N SER A 112 -0.39 12.30 -6.22
CA SER A 112 -0.68 12.79 -4.87
C SER A 112 -2.19 12.83 -4.56
N GLN A 113 -3.03 13.03 -5.57
CA GLN A 113 -4.49 13.07 -5.41
C GLN A 113 -5.11 11.70 -5.13
N PHE A 114 -4.36 10.60 -5.17
CA PHE A 114 -4.86 9.29 -4.75
C PHE A 114 -4.95 9.14 -3.23
N ILE A 115 -4.23 9.99 -2.48
CA ILE A 115 -4.16 9.94 -1.01
C ILE A 115 -5.35 10.68 -0.38
N VAL A 116 -5.89 11.69 -1.07
CA VAL A 116 -7.01 12.50 -0.57
C VAL A 116 -8.31 11.70 -0.69
N LYS A 117 -9.05 11.55 0.40
CA LYS A 117 -10.33 10.82 0.38
C LYS A 117 -11.35 11.53 -0.50
N LYS A 118 -11.98 10.74 -1.37
CA LYS A 118 -13.09 11.16 -2.23
C LYS A 118 -14.30 10.30 -1.93
N GLU A 119 -15.49 10.89 -2.09
CA GLU A 119 -16.75 10.15 -1.94
C GLU A 119 -16.91 9.07 -3.02
N THR A 120 -16.33 9.29 -4.20
CA THR A 120 -16.38 8.34 -5.32
C THR A 120 -15.00 8.22 -5.93
N LEU A 121 -14.53 6.97 -6.07
CA LEU A 121 -13.30 6.63 -6.77
C LEU A 121 -13.67 6.23 -8.19
N VAL A 122 -13.06 6.89 -9.18
CA VAL A 122 -13.30 6.64 -10.61
C VAL A 122 -12.05 6.09 -11.29
N ASP A 123 -10.86 6.43 -10.79
CA ASP A 123 -9.59 5.92 -11.28
C ASP A 123 -9.26 4.58 -10.61
N ILE A 124 -8.93 3.56 -11.40
CA ILE A 124 -8.59 2.24 -10.89
C ILE A 124 -7.31 2.23 -10.05
N ASN A 125 -6.34 3.09 -10.38
CA ASN A 125 -5.08 3.18 -9.64
C ASN A 125 -5.31 3.82 -8.26
N GLU A 126 -6.21 4.79 -8.19
CA GLU A 126 -6.69 5.35 -6.92
C GLU A 126 -7.47 4.30 -6.12
N GLN A 127 -8.33 3.53 -6.77
CA GLN A 127 -9.07 2.46 -6.12
C GLN A 127 -8.15 1.39 -5.51
N ILE A 128 -7.11 0.95 -6.24
CA ILE A 128 -6.12 -0.01 -5.72
C ILE A 128 -5.39 0.56 -4.51
N THR A 129 -5.03 1.85 -4.56
CA THR A 129 -4.39 2.56 -3.44
C THR A 129 -5.29 2.55 -2.20
N HIS A 130 -6.57 2.89 -2.38
CA HIS A 130 -7.58 2.88 -1.32
C HIS A 130 -7.82 1.47 -0.75
N ASP A 131 -8.05 0.49 -1.62
CA ASP A 131 -8.37 -0.89 -1.24
C ASP A 131 -7.23 -1.54 -0.44
N ALA A 132 -5.98 -1.16 -0.70
CA ALA A 132 -4.81 -1.67 0.01
C ALA A 132 -4.82 -1.27 1.49
N ASP A 133 -5.13 -0.01 1.80
CA ASP A 133 -5.28 0.47 3.18
C ASP A 133 -6.58 -0.08 3.83
N VAL A 134 -7.68 -0.17 3.06
CA VAL A 134 -8.93 -0.77 3.57
C VAL A 134 -8.70 -2.19 4.09
N LEU A 135 -7.97 -3.05 3.37
CA LEU A 135 -7.65 -4.41 3.83
C LEU A 135 -6.88 -4.41 5.16
N GLU A 136 -5.99 -3.44 5.35
CA GLU A 136 -5.17 -3.33 6.55
C GLU A 136 -5.99 -3.03 7.81
N ILE A 137 -7.23 -2.53 7.72
CA ILE A 137 -8.08 -2.30 8.91
C ILE A 137 -8.30 -3.58 9.72
N MET A 138 -8.19 -4.75 9.08
CA MET A 138 -8.30 -6.05 9.74
C MET A 138 -7.28 -6.23 10.87
N ARG A 139 -6.13 -5.54 10.84
CA ARG A 139 -5.14 -5.56 11.93
C ARG A 139 -5.70 -5.00 13.24
N LEU A 140 -6.68 -4.10 13.16
CA LEU A 140 -7.32 -3.45 14.31
C LEU A 140 -8.62 -4.13 14.71
N THR A 141 -9.40 -4.60 13.75
CA THR A 141 -10.74 -5.15 13.99
C THR A 141 -10.77 -6.67 14.06
N GLY A 142 -9.68 -7.33 13.69
CA GLY A 142 -9.68 -8.72 13.26
C GLY A 142 -10.48 -8.93 11.97
N LYS A 143 -10.38 -10.13 11.41
CA LYS A 143 -11.18 -10.51 10.23
C LYS A 143 -12.69 -10.40 10.46
N THR A 144 -13.18 -10.76 11.64
CA THR A 144 -14.62 -10.75 11.97
C THR A 144 -15.20 -9.34 12.05
N GLY A 145 -14.40 -8.33 12.42
CA GLY A 145 -14.80 -6.93 12.44
C GLY A 145 -14.64 -6.23 11.09
N PHE A 146 -14.04 -6.90 10.09
CA PHE A 146 -13.90 -6.36 8.75
C PHE A 146 -15.27 -6.21 8.07
N LYS A 147 -15.41 -5.15 7.30
CA LYS A 147 -16.64 -4.81 6.59
C LYS A 147 -16.37 -4.82 5.08
N PRO A 148 -16.61 -5.93 4.37
CA PRO A 148 -16.23 -6.10 2.95
C PRO A 148 -16.85 -5.10 1.98
N PHE A 149 -17.90 -4.38 2.37
CA PHE A 149 -18.53 -3.36 1.54
C PHE A 149 -17.70 -2.08 1.42
N HIS A 150 -16.71 -1.86 2.29
CA HIS A 150 -15.74 -0.77 2.13
C HIS A 150 -14.67 -1.09 1.08
N LEU A 151 -14.43 -2.37 0.79
CA LEU A 151 -13.50 -2.81 -0.24
C LEU A 151 -14.16 -2.70 -1.62
N GLN A 152 -13.63 -1.90 -2.53
CA GLN A 152 -14.16 -1.69 -3.88
C GLN A 152 -13.62 -2.69 -4.90
N PHE A 153 -12.69 -3.56 -4.49
CA PHE A 153 -12.09 -4.58 -5.35
C PHE A 153 -13.13 -5.37 -6.16
N GLY A 154 -12.95 -5.41 -7.48
CA GLY A 154 -13.81 -6.12 -8.43
C GLY A 154 -15.17 -5.47 -8.70
N ARG A 155 -15.46 -4.27 -8.19
CA ARG A 155 -16.76 -3.58 -8.34
C ARG A 155 -17.27 -3.55 -9.78
N ASP A 156 -16.40 -3.17 -10.72
CA ASP A 156 -16.74 -3.02 -12.15
C ASP A 156 -16.24 -4.19 -13.02
N LEU A 157 -15.62 -5.21 -12.40
CA LEU A 157 -15.03 -6.37 -13.09
C LEU A 157 -15.46 -7.67 -12.40
N PRO A 158 -16.55 -8.31 -12.85
CA PRO A 158 -17.11 -9.51 -12.20
C PRO A 158 -16.10 -10.64 -11.97
N VAL A 159 -15.19 -10.87 -12.92
CA VAL A 159 -14.13 -11.89 -12.79
C VAL A 159 -13.23 -11.64 -11.58
N LEU A 160 -12.95 -10.37 -11.26
CA LEU A 160 -12.19 -10.01 -10.07
C LEU A 160 -13.08 -10.03 -8.81
N ALA A 161 -14.37 -9.71 -8.93
CA ALA A 161 -15.30 -9.81 -7.81
C ALA A 161 -15.35 -11.24 -7.23
N GLU A 162 -15.22 -12.27 -8.06
CA GLU A 162 -15.13 -13.68 -7.64
C GLU A 162 -13.91 -13.96 -6.75
N LEU A 163 -12.83 -13.18 -6.90
CA LEU A 163 -11.60 -13.32 -6.10
C LEU A 163 -11.63 -12.52 -4.80
N LYS A 164 -12.65 -11.69 -4.57
CA LYS A 164 -12.70 -10.75 -3.45
C LYS A 164 -12.58 -11.44 -2.09
N GLU A 165 -13.34 -12.51 -1.87
CA GLU A 165 -13.28 -13.26 -0.61
C GLU A 165 -11.92 -13.94 -0.42
N THR A 166 -11.33 -14.50 -1.48
CA THR A 166 -9.96 -15.06 -1.43
C THR A 166 -8.93 -14.00 -1.09
N LEU A 167 -9.00 -12.82 -1.71
CA LEU A 167 -8.12 -11.68 -1.42
C LEU A 167 -8.22 -11.25 0.05
N ILE A 168 -9.43 -11.10 0.59
CA ILE A 168 -9.65 -10.76 2.00
C ILE A 168 -9.03 -11.83 2.92
N ASN A 169 -9.24 -13.11 2.60
CA ASN A 169 -8.72 -14.21 3.39
C ASN A 169 -7.19 -14.26 3.42
N GLU A 170 -6.54 -14.16 2.27
CA GLU A 170 -5.08 -14.20 2.19
C GLU A 170 -4.44 -12.93 2.75
N ALA A 171 -5.06 -11.75 2.53
CA ALA A 171 -4.64 -10.51 3.17
C ALA A 171 -4.70 -10.62 4.69
N TRP A 172 -5.80 -11.16 5.24
CA TRP A 172 -5.92 -11.41 6.67
C TRP A 172 -4.82 -12.34 7.18
N GLN A 173 -4.56 -13.45 6.49
CA GLN A 173 -3.54 -14.40 6.92
C GLN A 173 -2.15 -13.75 6.95
N LEU A 174 -1.80 -12.95 5.95
CA LEU A 174 -0.55 -12.17 5.92
C LEU A 174 -0.50 -11.14 7.06
N ILE A 175 -1.58 -10.41 7.30
CA ILE A 175 -1.69 -9.44 8.39
C ILE A 175 -1.50 -10.13 9.75
N ASP A 176 -2.24 -11.20 10.00
CA ASP A 176 -2.23 -11.93 11.27
C ASP A 176 -0.83 -12.48 11.57
N ILE A 177 -0.18 -13.16 10.61
CA ILE A 177 1.16 -13.71 10.85
C ILE A 177 2.18 -12.60 11.10
N THR A 178 2.15 -11.53 10.32
CA THR A 178 3.12 -10.43 10.46
C THR A 178 2.91 -9.64 11.75
N GLU A 179 1.66 -9.45 12.23
CA GLU A 179 1.38 -8.86 13.53
C GLU A 179 1.87 -9.74 14.68
N GLN A 180 1.70 -11.07 14.60
CA GLN A 180 2.19 -12.01 15.61
C GLN A 180 3.72 -12.01 15.74
N ILE A 181 4.43 -11.81 14.62
CA ILE A 181 5.90 -11.85 14.60
C ILE A 181 6.56 -10.46 14.48
N LYS A 182 5.81 -9.36 14.55
CA LYS A 182 6.33 -8.00 14.27
C LYS A 182 7.54 -7.60 15.10
N GLY A 183 7.64 -8.10 16.33
CA GLY A 183 8.80 -7.87 17.22
C GLY A 183 10.07 -8.64 16.82
N ARG A 184 9.96 -9.60 15.88
CA ARG A 184 11.07 -10.42 15.35
C ARG A 184 11.46 -10.02 13.93
N LEU A 185 10.61 -9.28 13.22
CA LEU A 185 10.92 -8.77 11.90
C LEU A 185 11.93 -7.62 12.01
N SER A 186 12.84 -7.53 11.04
CA SER A 186 13.82 -6.46 10.99
C SER A 186 13.23 -5.24 10.28
N PRO A 187 13.23 -4.05 10.90
CA PRO A 187 12.72 -2.82 10.26
C PRO A 187 13.45 -2.43 8.97
N ILE A 188 14.64 -3.00 8.72
CA ILE A 188 15.45 -2.78 7.52
C ILE A 188 15.00 -3.69 6.36
N THR A 189 14.29 -4.78 6.66
CA THR A 189 13.88 -5.78 5.68
C THR A 189 12.37 -6.00 5.64
N TYR A 190 11.57 -5.14 6.28
CA TYR A 190 10.11 -5.33 6.39
C TYR A 190 9.44 -5.66 5.06
N LEU A 191 9.68 -4.88 3.99
CA LEU A 191 9.07 -5.18 2.70
C LEU A 191 9.48 -6.58 2.19
N GLN A 192 10.76 -6.92 2.26
CA GLN A 192 11.28 -8.22 1.81
C GLN A 192 10.71 -9.38 2.65
N ASP A 193 10.61 -9.20 3.96
CA ASP A 193 10.06 -10.19 4.89
C ASP A 193 8.57 -10.42 4.60
N VAL A 194 7.80 -9.34 4.42
CA VAL A 194 6.37 -9.39 4.08
C VAL A 194 6.16 -10.06 2.72
N MET A 195 6.94 -9.70 1.69
CA MET A 195 6.87 -10.36 0.39
C MET A 195 7.22 -11.84 0.46
N THR A 196 8.19 -12.21 1.31
CA THR A 196 8.58 -13.61 1.49
C THR A 196 7.45 -14.40 2.15
N LEU A 197 6.80 -13.85 3.17
CA LEU A 197 5.65 -14.46 3.83
C LEU A 197 4.43 -14.55 2.90
N ALA A 198 4.21 -13.54 2.07
CA ALA A 198 3.12 -13.50 1.10
C ALA A 198 3.16 -14.68 0.11
N LYS A 199 4.34 -15.24 -0.18
CA LYS A 199 4.51 -16.42 -1.04
C LYS A 199 3.86 -17.70 -0.48
N ALA A 200 3.47 -17.71 0.80
CA ALA A 200 2.74 -18.83 1.39
C ALA A 200 1.25 -18.88 0.97
N TYR A 201 0.72 -17.82 0.37
CA TYR A 201 -0.69 -17.68 0.04
C TYR A 201 -0.90 -17.68 -1.48
N PRO A 202 -1.71 -18.59 -2.06
CA PRO A 202 -1.74 -18.81 -3.51
C PRO A 202 -2.05 -17.58 -4.39
N LEU A 203 -3.06 -16.78 -4.03
CA LEU A 203 -3.42 -15.58 -4.79
C LEU A 203 -2.30 -14.53 -4.70
N LEU A 204 -1.76 -14.28 -3.51
CA LEU A 204 -0.65 -13.34 -3.35
C LEU A 204 0.61 -13.84 -4.07
N ALA A 205 0.97 -15.12 -3.89
CA ALA A 205 2.18 -15.72 -4.45
C ALA A 205 2.20 -15.67 -5.98
N SER A 206 1.08 -15.97 -6.64
CA SER A 206 0.96 -15.93 -8.11
C SER A 206 1.03 -14.52 -8.68
N ASN A 207 0.67 -13.51 -7.88
CA ASN A 207 0.62 -12.11 -8.28
C ASN A 207 1.77 -11.27 -7.69
N LEU A 208 2.85 -11.90 -7.23
CA LEU A 208 4.07 -11.22 -6.76
C LEU A 208 5.35 -11.76 -7.44
N GLN A 209 5.23 -12.72 -8.37
CA GLN A 209 6.37 -13.40 -8.98
C GLN A 209 7.24 -12.50 -9.87
N SER A 210 6.71 -11.37 -10.32
CA SER A 210 7.40 -10.42 -11.20
C SER A 210 8.54 -9.64 -10.50
N PHE A 211 8.71 -9.80 -9.18
CA PHE A 211 9.58 -8.97 -8.34
C PHE A 211 10.76 -9.72 -7.70
N SER A 212 11.04 -10.95 -8.16
CA SER A 212 12.18 -11.78 -7.72
C SER A 212 13.38 -11.71 -8.64
#